data_AF-A0A1H1DDF2-F1
#
_entry.id   AF-A0A1H1DDF2-F1
#
_cell.length_a   1.000
_cell.length_b   1.000
_cell.length_c   1.000
_cell.angle_alpha   90.00
_cell.angle_beta   90.00
_cell.angle_gamma   90.00
#
_symmetry.space_group_name_H-M   'P 1'
#
loop_
_entity.id
_entity.type
_entity.pdbx_description
1 polymer ?
#
loop_
_entity_poly.entity_id
_entity_poly.type
_entity_poly.pdbx_seq_one_letter_code
_entity_poly.pdbx_strand_id
1 'polypeptide(L)'
;MNCGSAPRVDDRFAAFADISRRIVLYTLYERSESGDPSKASIETLAEELASDGGREELADGGVPERPASPADAEIELAHVHIPGLERAGLVESDGDEVRLAVEPEVVEHGLELAEKFERAG
;
A
#
# COMPACT_ATOMS: atom_id res chain seq x y z
N MET A 1 26.89 11.62 2.31
CA MET A 1 26.14 12.15 3.47
C MET A 1 24.70 12.31 3.03
N ASN A 2 23.86 11.29 3.25
CA ASN A 2 22.43 11.41 3.01
C ASN A 2 21.80 12.01 4.27
N CYS A 3 21.40 13.27 4.20
CA CYS A 3 20.44 13.82 5.16
C CYS A 3 19.08 13.17 4.84
N GLY A 4 18.80 12.03 5.47
CA GLY A 4 17.47 11.44 5.45
C GLY A 4 16.52 12.38 6.18
N SER A 5 15.80 13.23 5.44
CA SER A 5 14.64 13.89 6.02
C SER A 5 13.63 12.79 6.32
N ALA A 6 13.18 12.68 7.56
CA ALA A 6 12.04 11.84 7.90
C ALA A 6 10.89 12.15 6.91
N PRO A 7 10.15 11.13 6.43
CA PRO A 7 9.04 11.34 5.51
C PRO A 7 8.08 12.36 6.11
N ARG A 8 7.55 13.26 5.28
CA ARG A 8 6.63 14.28 5.78
C ARG A 8 5.37 13.58 6.26
N VAL A 9 4.82 14.05 7.37
CA VAL A 9 3.56 13.51 7.93
C VAL A 9 2.45 13.54 6.87
N ASP A 10 2.42 14.59 6.04
CA ASP A 10 1.48 14.73 4.92
C ASP A 10 1.62 13.60 3.87
N ASP A 11 2.83 13.12 3.60
CA ASP A 11 3.06 12.02 2.66
C ASP A 11 2.49 10.70 3.19
N ARG A 12 2.58 10.47 4.51
CA ARG A 12 1.97 9.29 5.15
C ARG A 12 0.46 9.37 5.16
N PHE A 13 -0.12 10.52 5.49
CA PHE A 13 -1.57 10.69 5.41
C PHE A 13 -2.08 10.50 3.98
N ALA A 14 -1.42 11.09 2.99
CA ALA A 14 -1.77 10.88 1.58
C ALA A 14 -1.62 9.42 1.14
N ALA A 15 -0.62 8.71 1.69
CA ALA A 15 -0.44 7.28 1.45
C ALA A 15 -1.65 6.46 1.93
N PHE A 16 -2.05 6.64 3.19
CA PHE A 16 -3.17 5.90 3.79
C PHE A 16 -4.55 6.36 3.28
N ALA A 17 -4.70 7.58 2.77
CA ALA A 17 -5.95 8.06 2.19
C ALA A 17 -6.30 7.43 0.83
N ASP A 18 -5.33 6.75 0.19
CA ASP A 18 -5.50 6.13 -1.13
C ASP A 18 -5.71 4.63 -0.97
N ILE A 19 -6.81 4.13 -1.52
CA ILE A 19 -7.22 2.74 -1.36
C ILE A 19 -6.24 1.76 -2.02
N SER A 20 -5.66 2.09 -3.17
CA SER A 20 -4.73 1.22 -3.88
C SER A 20 -3.45 1.07 -3.07
N ARG A 21 -2.99 2.17 -2.48
CA ARG A 21 -1.87 2.17 -1.53
C ARG A 21 -2.19 1.39 -0.27
N ARG A 22 -3.41 1.46 0.26
CA ARG A 22 -3.84 0.64 1.41
C ARG A 22 -3.86 -0.85 1.08
N ILE A 23 -4.35 -1.25 -0.09
CA ILE A 23 -4.32 -2.65 -0.54
C ILE A 23 -2.89 -3.17 -0.55
N VAL A 24 -1.96 -2.42 -1.17
CA VAL A 24 -0.53 -2.79 -1.19
C VAL A 24 0.03 -2.95 0.23
N LEU A 25 -0.25 -2.00 1.11
CA LEU A 25 0.22 -2.04 2.49
C LEU A 25 -0.36 -3.21 3.29
N TYR A 26 -1.65 -3.50 3.09
CA TYR A 26 -2.33 -4.62 3.72
C TYR A 26 -1.76 -5.96 3.25
N THR A 27 -1.58 -6.15 1.94
CA THR A 27 -0.96 -7.36 1.38
C THR A 27 0.44 -7.60 1.95
N LEU A 28 1.25 -6.54 2.08
CA LEU A 28 2.59 -6.64 2.65
C LEU A 28 2.55 -6.94 4.16
N TYR A 29 1.60 -6.35 4.88
CA TYR A 29 1.37 -6.60 6.31
C TYR A 29 0.99 -8.06 6.59
N GLU A 30 -0.04 -8.59 5.91
CA GLU A 30 -0.48 -9.98 6.08
C GLU A 30 0.63 -11.00 5.79
N ARG A 31 1.42 -10.74 4.75
CA ARG A 31 2.59 -11.58 4.41
C ARG A 31 3.67 -11.52 5.48
N SER A 32 3.89 -10.35 6.07
CA SER A 32 4.85 -10.18 7.17
C SER A 32 4.45 -10.97 8.42
N GLU A 33 3.15 -11.00 8.75
CA GLU A 33 2.60 -11.76 9.88
C GLU A 33 2.61 -13.28 9.63
N SER A 34 2.47 -13.70 8.36
CA SER A 34 2.42 -15.12 7.96
C SER A 34 3.79 -15.83 7.99
N GLY A 35 4.88 -15.11 8.26
CA GLY A 35 6.24 -15.66 8.30
C GLY A 35 6.84 -15.97 6.92
N ASP A 36 6.20 -15.54 5.83
CA ASP A 36 6.77 -15.48 4.48
C ASP A 36 7.88 -14.39 4.47
N PRO A 37 8.91 -14.45 3.60
CA PRO A 37 9.74 -13.26 3.36
C PRO A 37 8.82 -12.05 3.18
N SER A 38 8.98 -11.03 4.02
CA SER A 38 8.11 -9.84 4.16
C SER A 38 8.20 -8.89 2.95
N LYS A 39 8.11 -9.47 1.75
CA LYS A 39 8.21 -8.85 0.44
C LYS A 39 7.23 -9.51 -0.52
N ALA A 40 6.75 -8.75 -1.49
CA ALA A 40 5.91 -9.23 -2.58
C ALA A 40 6.46 -8.75 -3.91
N SER A 41 6.24 -9.50 -4.99
CA SER A 41 6.57 -9.02 -6.32
C SER A 41 5.56 -7.97 -6.79
N ILE A 42 5.97 -7.09 -7.71
CA ILE A 42 5.05 -6.14 -8.36
C ILE A 42 3.89 -6.87 -9.03
N GLU A 43 4.16 -8.01 -9.70
CA GLU A 43 3.13 -8.86 -10.32
C GLU A 43 2.09 -9.32 -9.29
N THR A 44 2.52 -9.87 -8.15
CA THR A 44 1.62 -10.27 -7.08
C THR A 44 0.81 -9.09 -6.54
N LEU A 45 1.44 -7.93 -6.31
CA LEU A 45 0.73 -6.74 -5.86
C LEU A 45 -0.29 -6.25 -6.91
N ALA A 46 0.02 -6.41 -8.19
CA ALA A 46 -0.87 -6.05 -9.29
C ALA A 46 -2.08 -6.99 -9.36
N GLU A 47 -1.88 -8.29 -9.15
CA GLU A 47 -2.95 -9.27 -9.05
C GLU A 47 -3.90 -8.96 -7.88
N GLU A 48 -3.36 -8.63 -6.70
CA GLU A 48 -4.17 -8.23 -5.54
C GLU A 48 -4.92 -6.92 -5.78
N LEU A 49 -4.26 -5.92 -6.35
CA LEU A 49 -4.89 -4.64 -6.69
C LEU A 49 -5.99 -4.77 -7.75
N ALA A 50 -5.77 -5.69 -8.69
CA ALA A 50 -6.71 -6.07 -9.71
C ALA A 50 -7.71 -7.12 -9.21
N SER A 51 -7.74 -7.53 -7.95
CA SER A 51 -8.72 -8.46 -7.39
C SER A 51 -9.79 -7.72 -6.60
N ASP A 52 -10.99 -8.29 -6.50
CA ASP A 52 -12.08 -7.67 -5.72
C ASP A 52 -11.86 -7.83 -4.20
N GLY A 53 -11.12 -8.87 -3.78
CA GLY A 53 -10.93 -9.22 -2.37
C GLY A 53 -10.26 -8.12 -1.52
N GLY A 54 -9.16 -7.53 -2.01
CA GLY A 54 -8.48 -6.44 -1.29
C GLY A 54 -9.30 -5.15 -1.19
N ARG A 55 -10.29 -4.98 -2.07
CA ARG A 55 -11.18 -3.79 -2.09
C ARG A 55 -12.40 -3.99 -1.21
N GLU A 56 -12.97 -5.19 -1.13
CA GLU A 56 -14.12 -5.48 -0.26
C GLU A 56 -13.75 -5.38 1.22
N GLU A 57 -12.54 -5.77 1.60
CA GLU A 57 -12.07 -5.68 2.98
C GLU A 57 -11.75 -4.25 3.43
N LEU A 58 -11.43 -3.36 2.48
CA LEU A 58 -11.00 -1.99 2.75
C LEU A 58 -12.00 -0.90 2.34
N ALA A 59 -13.11 -1.24 1.66
CA ALA A 59 -14.10 -0.27 1.19
C ALA A 59 -15.47 -0.48 1.86
N ASP A 60 -15.77 0.31 2.90
CA ASP A 60 -17.13 0.44 3.47
C ASP A 60 -17.89 1.66 2.87
N GLY A 61 -17.45 2.16 1.71
CA GLY A 61 -17.95 3.42 1.15
C GLY A 61 -17.46 3.73 -0.27
N GLY A 62 -18.11 3.11 -1.27
CA GLY A 62 -17.90 3.40 -2.70
C GLY A 62 -16.64 2.74 -3.25
N VAL A 63 -16.81 1.87 -4.24
CA VAL A 63 -15.68 1.19 -4.89
C VAL A 63 -14.99 2.20 -5.83
N PRO A 64 -13.74 2.60 -5.55
CA PRO A 64 -12.97 3.44 -6.48
C PRO A 64 -12.76 2.69 -7.79
N GLU A 65 -12.44 3.38 -8.89
CA GLU A 65 -12.24 2.70 -10.17
C GLU A 65 -11.12 1.64 -10.04
N ARG A 66 -11.41 0.44 -10.53
CA ARG A 66 -10.46 -0.67 -10.59
C ARG A 66 -9.56 -0.49 -11.81
N PRO A 67 -8.27 -0.83 -11.74
CA PRO A 67 -7.45 -0.92 -12.94
C PRO A 67 -8.17 -1.78 -13.99
N ALA A 68 -8.18 -1.34 -15.24
CA ALA A 68 -8.93 -2.03 -16.29
C ALA A 68 -8.35 -3.41 -16.62
N SER A 69 -7.08 -3.66 -16.28
CA SER A 69 -6.40 -4.93 -16.43
C SER A 69 -5.24 -5.08 -15.43
N PRO A 70 -4.72 -6.31 -15.19
CA PRO A 70 -3.50 -6.51 -14.41
C PRO A 70 -2.29 -5.73 -14.95
N ALA A 71 -2.18 -5.58 -16.27
CA ALA A 71 -1.10 -4.80 -16.88
C ALA A 71 -1.22 -3.30 -16.55
N ASP A 72 -2.43 -2.75 -16.49
CA ASP A 72 -2.63 -1.37 -16.04
C ASP A 72 -2.30 -1.21 -14.55
N ALA A 73 -2.65 -2.22 -13.73
CA ALA A 73 -2.31 -2.25 -12.31
C ALA A 73 -0.79 -2.28 -12.07
N GLU A 74 -0.03 -3.05 -12.85
CA GLU A 74 1.44 -3.07 -12.80
C GLU A 74 2.05 -1.70 -13.11
N ILE A 75 1.55 -1.04 -14.17
CA ILE A 75 2.01 0.29 -14.58
C ILE A 75 1.72 1.32 -13.47
N GLU A 76 0.51 1.31 -12.92
CA GLU A 76 0.12 2.20 -11.82
C GLU A 76 0.94 1.92 -10.55
N LEU A 77 1.19 0.66 -10.22
CA LEU A 77 2.03 0.27 -9.08
C LEU A 77 3.45 0.82 -9.23
N ALA A 78 4.10 0.51 -10.36
CA ALA A 78 5.49 0.87 -10.60
C ALA A 78 5.71 2.39 -10.70
N HIS A 79 4.75 3.13 -11.25
CA HIS A 79 4.94 4.55 -11.53
C HIS A 79 4.21 5.51 -10.57
N VAL A 80 3.18 5.04 -9.86
CA VAL A 80 2.34 5.90 -9.00
C VAL A 80 2.38 5.44 -7.55
N HIS A 81 1.97 4.20 -7.28
CA HIS A 81 1.72 3.76 -5.91
C HIS A 81 3.00 3.46 -5.13
N ILE A 82 3.92 2.67 -5.70
CA ILE A 82 5.20 2.33 -5.04
C ILE A 82 6.03 3.61 -4.82
N PRO A 83 6.27 4.49 -5.82
CA PRO A 83 6.98 5.74 -5.56
C PRO A 83 6.29 6.65 -4.54
N GLY A 84 4.96 6.60 -4.45
CA GLY A 84 4.20 7.31 -3.41
C GLY A 84 4.45 6.77 -2.01
N LEU A 85 4.47 5.45 -1.86
CA LEU A 85 4.72 4.75 -0.61
C LEU A 85 6.18 4.87 -0.15
N GLU A 86 7.14 4.86 -1.09
CA GLU A 86 8.56 5.09 -0.80
C GLU A 86 8.80 6.53 -0.29
N ARG A 87 8.16 7.53 -0.91
CA ARG A 87 8.22 8.92 -0.42
C ARG A 87 7.63 9.07 0.98
N ALA A 88 6.58 8.30 1.30
CA ALA A 88 6.00 8.24 2.64
C ALA A 88 6.87 7.45 3.64
N GLY A 89 7.95 6.80 3.16
CA GLY A 89 8.83 5.94 3.94
C GLY A 89 8.08 4.76 4.56
N LEU A 90 7.12 4.19 3.83
CA LEU A 90 6.32 3.04 4.26
C LEU A 90 6.79 1.73 3.61
N VAL A 91 7.31 1.82 2.39
CA VAL A 91 7.87 0.68 1.66
C VAL A 91 9.25 1.01 1.11
N GLU A 92 9.99 -0.03 0.80
CA GLU A 92 11.22 -0.01 0.00
C GLU A 92 11.03 -0.98 -1.17
N SER A 93 11.47 -0.58 -2.36
CA SER A 93 11.55 -1.47 -3.53
C SER A 93 12.99 -1.81 -3.92
N ASP A 94 13.22 -3.05 -4.35
CA ASP A 94 14.46 -3.52 -4.96
C ASP A 94 14.14 -4.35 -6.20
N GLY A 95 14.32 -3.74 -7.38
CA GLY A 95 13.88 -4.33 -8.65
C GLY A 95 12.37 -4.52 -8.66
N ASP A 96 11.93 -5.77 -8.82
CA ASP A 96 10.53 -6.15 -8.88
C ASP A 96 9.96 -6.59 -7.53
N GLU A 97 10.72 -6.48 -6.44
CA GLU A 97 10.28 -6.84 -5.09
C GLU A 97 10.04 -5.58 -4.23
N VAL A 98 8.96 -5.60 -3.46
CA VAL A 98 8.54 -4.52 -2.55
C VAL A 98 8.37 -5.07 -1.15
N ARG A 99 8.86 -4.36 -0.14
CA ARG A 99 8.75 -4.73 1.29
C ARG A 99 8.40 -3.54 2.17
N LEU A 100 7.94 -3.80 3.39
CA LEU A 100 7.73 -2.74 4.37
C LEU A 100 9.07 -2.11 4.81
N ALA A 101 9.10 -0.79 4.89
CA ALA A 101 10.22 0.00 5.41
C ALA A 101 10.07 0.35 6.90
N VAL A 102 8.92 0.03 7.47
CA VAL A 102 8.51 0.30 8.84
C VAL A 102 8.08 -1.00 9.51
N GLU A 103 8.02 -0.98 10.84
CA GLU A 103 7.46 -2.10 11.60
C GLU A 103 5.97 -2.33 11.20
N PRO A 104 5.51 -3.59 11.14
CA PRO A 104 4.14 -3.94 10.78
C PRO A 104 3.07 -3.17 11.57
N GLU A 105 3.30 -2.88 12.86
CA GLU A 105 2.32 -2.18 13.71
C GLU A 105 2.06 -0.73 13.24
N VAL A 106 3.04 -0.11 12.56
CA VAL A 106 2.86 1.23 11.97
C VAL A 106 1.85 1.18 10.82
N VAL A 107 1.88 0.09 10.05
CA VAL A 107 0.94 -0.14 8.94
C VAL A 107 -0.44 -0.48 9.48
N GLU A 108 -0.53 -1.40 10.44
CA GLU A 108 -1.78 -1.78 11.11
C GLU A 108 -2.51 -0.54 11.67
N HIS A 109 -1.84 0.24 12.51
CA HIS A 109 -2.45 1.45 13.08
C HIS A 109 -2.82 2.51 12.03
N GLY A 110 -2.06 2.60 10.93
CA GLY A 110 -2.37 3.50 9.83
C GLY A 110 -3.63 3.08 9.06
N LEU A 111 -3.79 1.78 8.81
CA LEU A 111 -4.98 1.20 8.19
C LEU A 111 -6.23 1.38 9.07
N GLU A 112 -6.13 1.06 10.36
CA GLU A 112 -7.22 1.28 11.33
C GLU A 112 -7.66 2.75 11.40
N LEU A 113 -6.69 3.67 11.31
CA LEU A 113 -6.99 5.10 11.34
C LEU A 113 -7.71 5.54 10.07
N ALA A 114 -7.27 5.06 8.90
CA ALA A 114 -7.90 5.36 7.62
C ALA A 114 -9.37 4.89 7.61
N GLU A 115 -9.64 3.66 8.06
CA GLU A 115 -10.99 3.11 8.15
C GLU A 115 -11.89 3.97 9.05
N LYS A 116 -11.39 4.40 10.23
CA LYS A 116 -12.15 5.27 11.15
C LYS A 116 -12.56 6.60 10.50
N PHE A 117 -11.71 7.17 9.65
CA PHE A 117 -12.03 8.43 8.96
C PHE A 117 -13.06 8.23 7.84
N GLU A 118 -13.04 7.10 7.14
CA GLU A 118 -14.04 6.79 6.11
C GLU A 118 -15.43 6.57 6.70
N ARG A 119 -15.52 5.90 7.86
CA ARG A 119 -16.79 5.67 8.56
C ARG A 119 -17.41 6.93 9.17
N ALA A 120 -16.62 8.00 9.33
CA ALA A 120 -17.04 9.24 9.97
C ALA A 120 -17.47 10.34 8.98
N GLY A 121 -17.25 10.14 7.68
CA GLY A 121 -17.64 11.05 6.59
C GLY A 121 -18.99 10.69 5.98
#